data_AF-H2KR80-F1
#
_entry.id   AF-H2KR80-F1
#
_cell.length_a   1.000
_cell.length_b   1.000
_cell.length_c   1.000
_cell.angle_alpha   90.00
_cell.angle_beta   90.00
_cell.angle_gamma   90.00
#
_symmetry.space_group_name_H-M   'P 1'
#
loop_
_entity.id
_entity.type
_entity.pdbx_description
1 polymer ?
#
loop_
_entity_poly.entity_id
_entity_poly.type
_entity_poly.pdbx_seq_one_letter_code
_entity_poly.pdbx_strand_id
1 'polypeptide(L)'
;MTSLTLDREAFKRVTQESVHMLLRVVTNDFCIPDFQRFSAVIEELFHSCKENSEGSLACYIPELNRVDPNMWGLSICTVDGQRLSVGDSTAHFTIQSSSKPLTYAMALTELGPEVVHQYVGYEPSGVAFNKIGLNPKNRPHNPLVNSGALAICSILQPHLSPSDRFKYVENTFRQMAGGQTLGFNNAVFLSERSTADRNFAIAYYMKENRCFPENINLHELLDFYLQICSIEADCEAVSVMAATLANGGVNPLTGSRLLDPAASRDTLSVMHSCGMYDYSGQFAFKVGLPSKSGVSGVIMLVVPDLMGLALFSPLIDHHGNSVRGVQFCQELVNRFIFHHYESHLHTGKKEDPRRLHEAHRTDTIASLLFAAEANDLATLRRSYISGVDLTAVDYDGRTGLHVAASSGALDAVKFFIEVGGVDPNPIDRWGHTPLSEALHFNHPAVVEYLEGVLRQFEASS
;
A
#
# COMPACT_ATOMS: atom_id res chain seq x y z
N MET A 1 -25.94 0.17 38.72
CA MET A 1 -25.02 -0.24 37.64
C MET A 1 -24.58 -1.66 37.94
N THR A 2 -25.19 -2.65 37.31
CA THR A 2 -24.75 -4.04 37.38
C THR A 2 -23.36 -4.12 36.75
N SER A 3 -22.38 -4.56 37.53
CA SER A 3 -21.01 -4.79 37.06
C SER A 3 -21.04 -5.85 35.95
N LEU A 4 -20.74 -5.45 34.72
CA LEU A 4 -20.59 -6.34 33.56
C LEU A 4 -19.30 -7.16 33.77
N THR A 5 -19.39 -8.24 34.54
CA THR A 5 -18.31 -9.20 34.76
C THR A 5 -18.55 -10.44 33.92
N LEU A 6 -17.47 -10.95 33.32
CA LEU A 6 -17.50 -12.16 32.51
C LEU A 6 -16.63 -13.21 33.21
N ASP A 7 -17.22 -14.34 33.61
CA ASP A 7 -16.43 -15.44 34.17
C ASP A 7 -15.62 -16.15 33.07
N ARG A 8 -14.66 -16.98 33.48
CA ARG A 8 -13.76 -17.70 32.56
C ARG A 8 -14.51 -18.62 31.59
N GLU A 9 -15.61 -19.23 32.02
CA GLU A 9 -16.37 -20.14 31.15
C GLU A 9 -17.19 -19.36 30.13
N ALA A 10 -17.83 -18.27 30.55
CA ALA A 10 -18.51 -17.33 29.68
C ALA A 10 -17.53 -16.74 28.65
N PHE A 11 -16.31 -16.37 29.06
CA PHE A 11 -15.28 -15.89 28.15
C PHE A 11 -14.93 -16.93 27.09
N LYS A 12 -14.66 -18.17 27.51
CA LYS A 12 -14.38 -19.27 26.59
C LYS A 12 -15.53 -19.52 25.62
N ARG A 13 -16.78 -19.54 26.10
CA ARG A 13 -17.96 -19.76 25.25
C ARG A 13 -18.12 -18.66 24.19
N VAL A 14 -17.94 -17.39 24.56
CA VAL A 14 -18.13 -16.26 23.62
C VAL A 14 -16.99 -16.13 22.63
N THR A 15 -15.76 -16.50 23.03
CA THR A 15 -14.58 -16.32 22.18
C THR A 15 -14.26 -17.53 21.29
N GLN A 16 -14.92 -18.68 21.50
CA GLN A 16 -14.58 -19.95 20.87
C GLN A 16 -14.55 -19.88 19.33
N GLU A 17 -15.52 -19.22 18.70
CA GLU A 17 -15.61 -19.13 17.24
C GLU A 17 -14.58 -18.19 16.61
N SER A 18 -14.06 -17.23 17.39
CA SER A 18 -13.12 -16.19 16.93
C SER A 18 -11.75 -16.29 17.59
N VAL A 19 -11.44 -17.42 18.24
CA VAL A 19 -10.23 -17.58 19.06
C VAL A 19 -8.95 -17.33 18.26
N HIS A 20 -8.93 -17.75 16.99
CA HIS A 20 -7.79 -17.52 16.11
C HIS A 20 -7.52 -16.02 15.90
N MET A 21 -8.54 -15.25 15.57
CA MET A 21 -8.42 -13.80 15.38
C MET A 21 -8.03 -13.10 16.70
N LEU A 22 -8.63 -13.51 17.82
CA LEU A 22 -8.30 -12.96 19.13
C LEU A 22 -6.86 -13.26 19.56
N LEU A 23 -6.34 -14.44 19.24
CA LEU A 23 -4.93 -14.77 19.46
C LEU A 23 -4.02 -13.83 18.67
N ARG A 24 -4.32 -13.59 17.39
CA ARG A 24 -3.56 -12.63 16.57
C ARG A 24 -3.55 -11.23 17.16
N VAL A 25 -4.69 -10.77 17.69
CA VAL A 25 -4.78 -9.48 18.40
C VAL A 25 -3.89 -9.44 19.63
N VAL A 26 -3.92 -10.47 20.47
CA VAL A 26 -3.14 -10.50 21.72
C VAL A 26 -1.64 -10.63 21.45
N THR A 27 -1.24 -11.31 20.37
CA THR A 27 0.17 -11.48 20.01
C THR A 27 0.72 -10.40 19.08
N ASN A 28 -0.10 -9.40 18.71
CA ASN A 28 0.22 -8.42 17.66
C ASN A 28 0.68 -9.08 16.34
N ASP A 29 0.12 -10.25 16.02
CA ASP A 29 0.42 -11.01 14.80
C ASP A 29 -0.43 -10.52 13.62
N PHE A 30 -0.18 -9.26 13.27
CA PHE A 30 -0.76 -8.60 12.12
C PHE A 30 0.35 -8.04 11.22
N CYS A 31 0.05 -7.90 9.93
CA CYS A 31 0.94 -7.34 8.94
C CYS A 31 1.42 -5.92 9.30
N ILE A 32 0.66 -5.18 10.12
CA ILE A 32 1.09 -3.95 10.79
C ILE A 32 0.87 -4.12 12.30
N PRO A 33 1.91 -4.49 13.07
CA PRO A 33 1.77 -4.74 14.50
C PRO A 33 1.40 -3.49 15.31
N ASP A 34 2.09 -2.36 15.09
CA ASP A 34 1.80 -1.07 15.75
C ASP A 34 0.89 -0.21 14.87
N PHE A 35 -0.37 -0.66 14.75
CA PHE A 35 -1.36 0.01 13.90
C PHE A 35 -1.74 1.40 14.41
N GLN A 36 -1.62 1.66 15.72
CA GLN A 36 -1.95 2.95 16.30
C GLN A 36 -0.93 4.02 15.89
N ARG A 37 0.37 3.72 15.98
CA ARG A 37 1.42 4.63 15.49
C ARG A 37 1.32 4.82 13.98
N PHE A 38 1.14 3.74 13.23
CA PHE A 38 0.94 3.81 11.79
C PHE A 38 -0.23 4.74 11.43
N SER A 39 -1.36 4.59 12.13
CA SER A 39 -2.55 5.43 11.91
C SER A 39 -2.29 6.91 12.19
N ALA A 40 -1.58 7.23 13.28
CA ALA A 40 -1.22 8.62 13.61
C ALA A 40 -0.35 9.28 12.50
N VAL A 41 0.60 8.53 11.94
CA VAL A 41 1.42 9.03 10.82
C VAL A 41 0.57 9.22 9.56
N ILE A 42 -0.35 8.30 9.26
CA ILE A 42 -1.26 8.44 8.12
C ILE A 42 -2.15 9.68 8.27
N GLU A 43 -2.69 9.93 9.46
CA GLU A 43 -3.50 11.12 9.76
C GLU A 43 -2.69 12.41 9.57
N GLU A 44 -1.42 12.45 10.00
CA GLU A 44 -0.51 13.57 9.76
C GLU A 44 -0.32 13.85 8.27
N LEU A 45 -0.03 12.81 7.48
CA LEU A 45 0.11 12.92 6.02
C LEU A 45 -1.20 13.36 5.35
N PHE A 46 -2.33 12.85 5.82
CA PHE A 46 -3.64 13.22 5.32
C PHE A 46 -3.92 14.71 5.54
N HIS A 47 -3.61 15.22 6.73
CA HIS A 47 -3.81 16.63 7.07
C HIS A 47 -2.85 17.56 6.33
N SER A 48 -1.60 17.17 6.08
CA SER A 48 -0.65 17.98 5.31
C SER A 48 -1.08 18.19 3.85
N CYS A 49 -1.80 17.23 3.27
CA CYS A 49 -2.32 17.31 1.90
C CYS A 49 -3.61 18.13 1.77
N LYS A 50 -4.30 18.43 2.88
CA LYS A 50 -5.62 19.07 2.87
C LYS A 50 -5.59 20.50 2.27
N GLU A 51 -4.51 21.23 2.52
CA GLU A 51 -4.35 22.62 2.07
C GLU A 51 -4.15 22.75 0.55
N ASN A 52 -3.81 21.65 -0.14
CA ASN A 52 -3.68 21.68 -1.59
C ASN A 52 -5.06 21.85 -2.24
N SER A 53 -5.24 22.98 -2.91
CA SER A 53 -6.47 23.38 -3.58
C SER A 53 -6.26 23.60 -5.09
N GLU A 54 -5.14 23.09 -5.63
CA GLU A 54 -4.89 23.11 -7.06
C GLU A 54 -5.86 22.16 -7.82
N GLY A 55 -5.87 22.28 -9.14
CA GLY A 55 -6.71 21.47 -10.02
C GLY A 55 -8.08 22.08 -10.28
N SER A 56 -8.96 21.28 -10.87
CA SER A 56 -10.31 21.70 -11.25
C SER A 56 -11.27 20.52 -11.16
N LEU A 57 -12.56 20.80 -10.96
CA LEU A 57 -13.60 19.77 -11.05
C LEU A 57 -13.73 19.26 -12.48
N ALA A 58 -14.06 17.97 -12.63
CA ALA A 58 -14.49 17.43 -13.92
C ALA A 58 -15.80 18.11 -14.34
N CYS A 59 -15.78 18.80 -15.48
CA CYS A 59 -16.86 19.68 -15.91
C CYS A 59 -17.62 19.21 -17.17
N TYR A 60 -17.28 18.05 -17.73
CA TYR A 60 -17.90 17.55 -18.96
C TYR A 60 -19.31 16.98 -18.74
N ILE A 61 -19.66 16.65 -17.50
CA ILE A 61 -21.04 16.37 -17.07
C ILE A 61 -21.43 17.20 -15.84
N PRO A 62 -22.71 17.63 -15.70
CA PRO A 62 -23.15 18.47 -14.59
C PRO A 62 -22.96 17.86 -13.21
N GLU A 63 -23.15 16.54 -13.08
CA GLU A 63 -23.11 15.82 -11.80
C GLU A 63 -21.73 15.89 -11.15
N LEU A 64 -20.65 15.76 -11.93
CA LEU A 64 -19.28 15.85 -11.41
C LEU A 64 -18.87 17.29 -11.09
N ASN A 65 -19.45 18.28 -11.78
CA ASN A 65 -19.17 19.70 -11.55
C ASN A 65 -19.92 20.29 -10.35
N ARG A 66 -20.87 19.56 -9.76
CA ARG A 66 -21.67 19.98 -8.60
C ARG A 66 -21.15 19.45 -7.26
N VAL A 67 -20.13 18.59 -7.29
CA VAL A 67 -19.51 18.04 -6.08
C VAL A 67 -18.77 19.15 -5.34
N ASP A 68 -18.80 19.12 -4.00
CA ASP A 68 -18.02 20.07 -3.18
C ASP A 68 -16.51 19.85 -3.42
N PRO A 69 -15.79 20.85 -3.98
CA PRO A 69 -14.36 20.72 -4.27
C PRO A 69 -13.50 20.52 -3.01
N ASN A 70 -14.04 20.82 -1.82
CA ASN A 70 -13.28 20.69 -0.57
C ASN A 70 -13.27 19.28 -0.01
N MET A 71 -14.09 18.35 -0.53
CA MET A 71 -14.13 16.97 -0.05
C MET A 71 -12.74 16.33 -0.08
N TRP A 72 -12.36 15.70 1.03
CA TRP A 72 -11.13 14.96 1.17
C TRP A 72 -11.36 13.76 2.08
N GLY A 73 -11.33 12.56 1.50
CA GLY A 73 -11.54 11.31 2.21
C GLY A 73 -10.39 10.32 1.97
N LEU A 74 -10.08 9.55 3.00
CA LEU A 74 -9.11 8.46 2.95
C LEU A 74 -9.65 7.25 3.70
N SER A 75 -9.44 6.05 3.16
CA SER A 75 -9.64 4.81 3.91
C SER A 75 -8.54 3.80 3.57
N ILE A 76 -8.12 3.04 4.57
CA ILE A 76 -7.13 1.96 4.50
C ILE A 76 -7.77 0.68 5.01
N CYS A 77 -7.50 -0.43 4.33
CA CYS A 77 -7.80 -1.78 4.81
C CYS A 77 -6.55 -2.65 4.62
N THR A 78 -6.03 -3.25 5.70
CA THR A 78 -4.90 -4.19 5.59
C THR A 78 -5.38 -5.56 5.12
N VAL A 79 -4.45 -6.40 4.65
CA VAL A 79 -4.74 -7.80 4.27
C VAL A 79 -5.25 -8.65 5.45
N ASP A 80 -5.02 -8.18 6.68
CA ASP A 80 -5.53 -8.77 7.92
C ASP A 80 -6.82 -8.13 8.45
N GLY A 81 -7.37 -7.14 7.74
CA GLY A 81 -8.62 -6.48 8.09
C GLY A 81 -8.50 -5.36 9.11
N GLN A 82 -7.29 -4.88 9.44
CA GLN A 82 -7.13 -3.63 10.20
C GLN A 82 -7.56 -2.46 9.31
N ARG A 83 -8.28 -1.48 9.86
CA ARG A 83 -8.90 -0.40 9.09
C ARG A 83 -8.71 0.95 9.74
N LEU A 84 -8.51 1.96 8.89
CA LEU A 84 -8.44 3.38 9.26
C LEU A 84 -9.21 4.19 8.22
N SER A 85 -10.05 5.11 8.65
CA SER A 85 -10.79 6.03 7.78
C SER A 85 -10.65 7.45 8.34
N VAL A 86 -10.36 8.42 7.47
CA VAL A 86 -10.11 9.83 7.83
C VAL A 86 -10.84 10.77 6.87
N GLY A 87 -11.36 11.87 7.40
CA GLY A 87 -12.07 12.90 6.63
C GLY A 87 -13.40 12.41 6.06
N ASP A 88 -13.73 12.87 4.85
CA ASP A 88 -14.98 12.58 4.13
C ASP A 88 -15.00 11.16 3.54
N SER A 89 -14.48 10.18 4.28
CA SER A 89 -14.28 8.79 3.86
C SER A 89 -15.58 8.04 3.52
N THR A 90 -16.71 8.45 4.07
CA THR A 90 -18.05 7.88 3.82
C THR A 90 -18.87 8.65 2.78
N ALA A 91 -18.29 9.72 2.21
CA ALA A 91 -18.91 10.43 1.09
C ALA A 91 -18.98 9.50 -0.12
N HIS A 92 -20.17 9.38 -0.70
CA HIS A 92 -20.40 8.53 -1.85
C HIS A 92 -19.99 9.24 -3.14
N PHE A 93 -19.33 8.50 -4.01
CA PHE A 93 -18.92 8.95 -5.34
C PHE A 93 -19.05 7.81 -6.34
N THR A 94 -19.14 8.16 -7.62
CA THR A 94 -19.07 7.15 -8.69
C THR A 94 -17.64 6.63 -8.84
N ILE A 95 -17.47 5.32 -8.95
CA ILE A 95 -16.14 4.69 -9.03
C ILE A 95 -15.44 4.95 -10.37
N GLN A 96 -16.19 5.30 -11.41
CA GLN A 96 -15.66 5.73 -12.71
C GLN A 96 -14.62 4.75 -13.27
N SER A 97 -13.49 5.25 -13.76
CA SER A 97 -12.39 4.43 -14.30
C SER A 97 -11.74 3.49 -13.27
N SER A 98 -11.99 3.64 -11.97
CA SER A 98 -11.49 2.72 -10.94
C SER A 98 -12.19 1.36 -10.95
N SER A 99 -13.28 1.20 -11.72
CA SER A 99 -13.90 -0.11 -11.97
C SER A 99 -13.12 -1.01 -12.93
N LYS A 100 -12.33 -0.41 -13.84
CA LYS A 100 -11.59 -1.11 -14.90
C LYS A 100 -10.64 -2.22 -14.40
N PRO A 101 -9.81 -2.01 -13.36
CA PRO A 101 -8.96 -3.09 -12.85
C PRO A 101 -9.78 -4.23 -12.25
N LEU A 102 -10.93 -3.94 -11.62
CA LEU A 102 -11.79 -4.95 -11.02
C LEU A 102 -12.43 -5.84 -12.08
N THR A 103 -13.01 -5.25 -13.15
CA THR A 103 -13.60 -6.05 -14.24
C THR A 103 -12.54 -6.84 -15.02
N TYR A 104 -11.32 -6.31 -15.13
CA TYR A 104 -10.20 -7.05 -15.70
C TYR A 104 -9.83 -8.27 -14.85
N ALA A 105 -9.71 -8.11 -13.53
CA ALA A 105 -9.43 -9.20 -12.61
C ALA A 105 -10.52 -10.29 -12.64
N MET A 106 -11.79 -9.89 -12.75
CA MET A 106 -12.91 -10.81 -12.93
C MET A 106 -12.79 -11.61 -14.22
N ALA A 107 -12.54 -10.94 -15.35
CA ALA A 107 -12.39 -11.60 -16.65
C ALA A 107 -11.21 -12.59 -16.66
N LEU A 108 -10.08 -12.20 -16.05
CA LEU A 108 -8.92 -13.10 -15.89
C LEU A 108 -9.23 -14.31 -15.02
N THR A 109 -9.96 -14.11 -13.92
CA THR A 109 -10.34 -15.20 -13.01
C THR A 109 -11.27 -16.22 -13.71
N GLU A 110 -12.19 -15.75 -14.54
CA GLU A 110 -13.17 -16.61 -15.21
C GLU A 110 -12.63 -17.29 -16.47
N LEU A 111 -11.86 -16.55 -17.28
CA LEU A 111 -11.51 -16.96 -18.64
C LEU A 111 -10.02 -17.31 -18.80
N GLY A 112 -9.18 -16.94 -17.84
CA GLY A 112 -7.74 -17.07 -17.92
C GLY A 112 -7.07 -16.01 -18.82
N PRO A 113 -5.76 -15.77 -18.64
CA PRO A 113 -5.03 -14.75 -19.38
C PRO A 113 -4.96 -15.04 -20.89
N GLU A 114 -4.94 -16.31 -21.31
CA GLU A 114 -4.85 -16.71 -22.70
C GLU A 114 -6.07 -16.26 -23.52
N VAL A 115 -7.27 -16.31 -22.93
CA VAL A 115 -8.51 -15.88 -23.59
C VAL A 115 -8.63 -14.36 -23.52
N VAL A 116 -8.43 -13.77 -22.35
CA VAL A 116 -8.55 -12.31 -22.16
C VAL A 116 -7.61 -11.55 -23.09
N HIS A 117 -6.36 -11.99 -23.20
CA HIS A 117 -5.36 -11.30 -24.02
C HIS A 117 -5.46 -11.56 -25.52
N GLN A 118 -6.42 -12.36 -25.98
CA GLN A 118 -6.84 -12.36 -27.38
C GLN A 118 -7.59 -11.08 -27.76
N TYR A 119 -8.20 -10.39 -26.80
CA TYR A 119 -9.01 -9.20 -27.04
C TYR A 119 -8.31 -7.91 -26.61
N VAL A 120 -7.45 -7.95 -25.60
CA VAL A 120 -6.77 -6.76 -25.05
C VAL A 120 -5.29 -7.02 -24.78
N GLY A 121 -4.42 -6.03 -25.02
CA GLY A 121 -3.03 -6.10 -24.60
C GLY A 121 -2.86 -5.88 -23.09
N TYR A 122 -1.61 -5.71 -22.66
CA TYR A 122 -1.23 -5.38 -21.29
C TYR A 122 -0.10 -4.34 -21.24
N GLU A 123 0.23 -3.74 -22.38
CA GLU A 123 1.32 -2.77 -22.49
C GLU A 123 0.78 -1.33 -22.45
N PRO A 124 1.57 -0.36 -21.94
CA PRO A 124 1.22 1.04 -22.04
C PRO A 124 1.14 1.48 -23.51
N SER A 125 0.26 2.42 -23.82
CA SER A 125 0.07 2.92 -25.19
C SER A 125 1.22 3.80 -25.68
N GLY A 126 1.94 4.47 -24.77
CA GLY A 126 2.97 5.48 -25.10
C GLY A 126 2.44 6.74 -25.80
N VAL A 127 1.13 6.82 -26.03
CA VAL A 127 0.41 7.97 -26.58
C VAL A 127 -0.67 8.38 -25.59
N ALA A 128 -1.07 9.65 -25.67
CA ALA A 128 -2.08 10.24 -24.79
C ALA A 128 -3.33 9.34 -24.70
N PHE A 129 -3.85 9.15 -23.48
CA PHE A 129 -5.01 8.29 -23.19
C PHE A 129 -6.26 8.75 -23.97
N ASN A 130 -6.26 10.00 -24.43
CA ASN A 130 -7.34 10.57 -25.20
C ASN A 130 -7.33 10.16 -26.71
N LYS A 131 -6.22 9.59 -27.20
CA LYS A 131 -6.08 9.19 -28.60
C LYS A 131 -6.76 7.84 -28.85
N ILE A 132 -7.56 7.76 -29.91
CA ILE A 132 -8.12 6.48 -30.38
C ILE A 132 -7.01 5.74 -31.11
N GLY A 133 -6.62 4.57 -30.60
CA GLY A 133 -5.55 3.76 -31.15
C GLY A 133 -5.63 2.30 -30.72
N LEU A 134 -5.18 1.42 -31.60
CA LEU A 134 -4.97 0.00 -31.36
C LEU A 134 -3.48 -0.31 -31.50
N ASN A 135 -3.05 -1.40 -30.87
CA ASN A 135 -1.71 -1.93 -31.02
C ASN A 135 -1.54 -2.61 -32.40
N PRO A 136 -0.31 -3.01 -32.79
CA PRO A 136 -0.04 -3.67 -34.08
C PRO A 136 -0.79 -5.00 -34.31
N LYS A 137 -1.40 -5.58 -33.25
CA LYS A 137 -2.22 -6.79 -33.33
C LYS A 137 -3.72 -6.48 -33.43
N ASN A 138 -4.10 -5.24 -33.72
CA ASN A 138 -5.49 -4.75 -33.77
C ASN A 138 -6.26 -4.99 -32.47
N ARG A 139 -5.61 -4.76 -31.32
CA ARG A 139 -6.23 -4.84 -29.99
C ARG A 139 -6.00 -3.54 -29.22
N PRO A 140 -6.87 -3.17 -28.27
CA PRO A 140 -6.56 -2.09 -27.34
C PRO A 140 -5.27 -2.39 -26.57
N HIS A 141 -4.54 -1.34 -26.20
CA HIS A 141 -3.21 -1.47 -25.59
C HIS A 141 -3.22 -2.20 -24.25
N ASN A 142 -4.18 -1.87 -23.37
CA ASN A 142 -4.32 -2.44 -22.04
C ASN A 142 -5.78 -2.29 -21.54
N PRO A 143 -6.22 -3.05 -20.53
CA PRO A 143 -7.58 -2.98 -20.01
C PRO A 143 -7.93 -1.68 -19.25
N LEU A 144 -6.95 -0.84 -18.91
CA LEU A 144 -7.17 0.35 -18.08
C LEU A 144 -7.45 1.62 -18.88
N VAL A 145 -7.36 1.56 -20.22
CA VAL A 145 -7.91 2.56 -21.13
C VAL A 145 -9.34 2.20 -21.55
N ASN A 146 -10.12 3.19 -22.02
CA ASN A 146 -11.54 2.97 -22.36
C ASN A 146 -11.76 1.87 -23.40
N SER A 147 -10.93 1.81 -24.45
CA SER A 147 -11.03 0.76 -25.47
C SER A 147 -10.78 -0.64 -24.89
N GLY A 148 -9.81 -0.78 -23.99
CA GLY A 148 -9.55 -2.05 -23.30
C GLY A 148 -10.68 -2.45 -22.37
N ALA A 149 -11.23 -1.49 -21.62
CA ALA A 149 -12.38 -1.75 -20.76
C ALA A 149 -13.62 -2.19 -21.55
N LEU A 150 -13.86 -1.62 -22.73
CA LEU A 150 -14.90 -2.08 -23.65
C LEU A 150 -14.63 -3.52 -24.14
N ALA A 151 -13.39 -3.85 -24.47
CA ALA A 151 -13.02 -5.22 -24.83
C ALA A 151 -13.29 -6.21 -23.68
N ILE A 152 -12.93 -5.84 -22.44
CA ILE A 152 -13.24 -6.64 -21.25
C ILE A 152 -14.75 -6.80 -21.05
N CYS A 153 -15.50 -5.70 -21.14
CA CYS A 153 -16.97 -5.74 -21.04
C CYS A 153 -17.63 -6.59 -22.13
N SER A 154 -16.98 -6.75 -23.29
CA SER A 154 -17.52 -7.58 -24.39
C SER A 154 -17.44 -9.09 -24.11
N ILE A 155 -16.49 -9.52 -23.28
CA ILE A 155 -16.24 -10.93 -22.97
C ILE A 155 -16.69 -11.35 -21.57
N LEU A 156 -17.07 -10.40 -20.71
CA LEU A 156 -17.52 -10.69 -19.35
C LEU A 156 -19.00 -11.12 -19.34
N GLN A 157 -19.24 -12.39 -19.00
CA GLN A 157 -20.57 -13.01 -18.91
C GLN A 157 -21.51 -12.72 -20.11
N PRO A 158 -21.07 -12.94 -21.37
CA PRO A 158 -21.83 -12.51 -22.56
C PRO A 158 -23.13 -13.27 -22.79
N HIS A 159 -23.33 -14.40 -22.11
CA HIS A 159 -24.51 -15.26 -22.24
C HIS A 159 -25.68 -14.83 -21.33
N LEU A 160 -25.41 -13.98 -20.33
CA LEU A 160 -26.43 -13.46 -19.43
C LEU A 160 -27.20 -12.29 -20.06
N SER A 161 -28.42 -12.06 -19.58
CA SER A 161 -29.19 -10.87 -19.96
C SER A 161 -28.47 -9.59 -19.50
N PRO A 162 -28.66 -8.42 -20.16
CA PRO A 162 -28.01 -7.18 -19.75
C PRO A 162 -28.19 -6.84 -18.26
N SER A 163 -29.37 -7.11 -17.69
CA SER A 163 -29.63 -6.86 -16.25
C SER A 163 -28.87 -7.83 -15.35
N ASP A 164 -28.82 -9.12 -15.71
CA ASP A 164 -28.12 -10.13 -14.91
C ASP A 164 -26.59 -9.97 -15.00
N ARG A 165 -26.08 -9.49 -16.14
CA ARG A 165 -24.66 -9.11 -16.30
C ARG A 165 -24.27 -7.98 -15.36
N PHE A 166 -25.10 -6.93 -15.28
CA PHE A 166 -24.85 -5.83 -14.36
C PHE A 166 -24.89 -6.29 -12.90
N LYS A 167 -25.92 -7.05 -12.51
CA LYS A 167 -26.03 -7.62 -11.16
C LYS A 167 -24.87 -8.53 -10.82
N TYR A 168 -24.35 -9.29 -11.78
CA TYR A 168 -23.18 -10.14 -11.57
C TYR A 168 -21.96 -9.29 -11.17
N VAL A 169 -21.67 -8.24 -11.94
CA VAL A 169 -20.54 -7.31 -11.64
C VAL A 169 -20.74 -6.58 -10.32
N GLU A 170 -21.93 -6.01 -10.09
CA GLU A 170 -22.28 -5.33 -8.85
C GLU A 170 -22.12 -6.25 -7.63
N ASN A 171 -22.60 -7.50 -7.72
CA ASN A 171 -22.47 -8.48 -6.65
C ASN A 171 -21.02 -8.85 -6.37
N THR A 172 -20.20 -9.05 -7.40
CA THR A 172 -18.78 -9.32 -7.22
C THR A 172 -18.07 -8.13 -6.57
N PHE A 173 -18.37 -6.90 -6.99
CA PHE A 173 -17.81 -5.69 -6.36
C PHE A 173 -18.23 -5.59 -4.89
N ARG A 174 -19.50 -5.85 -4.57
CA ARG A 174 -20.01 -5.90 -3.20
C ARG A 174 -19.27 -6.95 -2.35
N GLN A 175 -19.03 -8.14 -2.89
CA GLN A 175 -18.24 -9.17 -2.21
C GLN A 175 -16.79 -8.71 -1.99
N MET A 176 -16.17 -8.08 -2.99
CA MET A 176 -14.84 -7.50 -2.87
C MET A 176 -14.77 -6.37 -1.85
N ALA A 177 -15.87 -5.65 -1.61
CA ALA A 177 -16.01 -4.65 -0.55
C ALA A 177 -16.35 -5.25 0.83
N GLY A 178 -16.28 -6.58 1.00
CA GLY A 178 -16.60 -7.23 2.28
C GLY A 178 -18.10 -7.27 2.60
N GLY A 179 -18.97 -7.21 1.58
CA GLY A 179 -20.42 -7.27 1.72
C GLY A 179 -21.10 -5.92 1.94
N GLN A 180 -20.37 -4.81 1.90
CA GLN A 180 -20.92 -3.46 1.99
C GLN A 180 -21.86 -3.15 0.83
N THR A 181 -22.94 -2.41 1.10
CA THR A 181 -23.88 -1.99 0.07
C THR A 181 -23.23 -0.99 -0.87
N LEU A 182 -23.28 -1.26 -2.17
CA LEU A 182 -22.88 -0.33 -3.21
C LEU A 182 -24.12 0.36 -3.76
N GLY A 183 -23.96 1.61 -4.21
CA GLY A 183 -25.01 2.38 -4.85
C GLY A 183 -24.92 2.35 -6.38
N PHE A 184 -25.84 3.06 -7.02
CA PHE A 184 -25.82 3.28 -8.46
C PHE A 184 -26.36 4.67 -8.79
N ASN A 185 -25.53 5.47 -9.45
CA ASN A 185 -25.91 6.83 -9.82
C ASN A 185 -26.54 6.87 -11.21
N ASN A 186 -27.86 6.75 -11.28
CA ASN A 186 -28.57 6.81 -12.55
C ASN A 186 -28.44 8.17 -13.25
N ALA A 187 -28.28 9.27 -12.51
CA ALA A 187 -28.10 10.60 -13.10
C ALA A 187 -26.76 10.68 -13.86
N VAL A 188 -25.66 10.26 -13.22
CA VAL A 188 -24.34 10.16 -13.86
C VAL A 188 -24.41 9.21 -15.06
N PHE A 189 -25.04 8.04 -14.93
CA PHE A 189 -25.20 7.12 -16.05
C PHE A 189 -25.87 7.77 -17.27
N LEU A 190 -26.99 8.49 -17.06
CA LEU A 190 -27.71 9.15 -18.14
C LEU A 190 -26.88 10.29 -18.76
N SER A 191 -26.21 11.10 -17.94
CA SER A 191 -25.34 12.19 -18.40
C SER A 191 -24.14 11.67 -19.19
N GLU A 192 -23.43 10.67 -18.66
CA GLU A 192 -22.35 9.97 -19.37
C GLU A 192 -22.84 9.39 -20.69
N ARG A 193 -24.00 8.71 -20.69
CA ARG A 193 -24.58 8.13 -21.92
C ARG A 193 -24.90 9.18 -22.97
N SER A 194 -25.43 10.33 -22.57
CA SER A 194 -25.75 11.44 -23.49
C SER A 194 -24.52 12.17 -24.05
N THR A 195 -23.35 12.02 -23.41
CA THR A 195 -22.09 12.66 -23.81
C THR A 195 -21.03 11.64 -24.27
N ALA A 196 -21.42 10.38 -24.45
CA ALA A 196 -20.53 9.25 -24.72
C ALA A 196 -20.01 9.17 -26.18
N ASP A 197 -20.08 10.24 -26.97
CA ASP A 197 -19.71 10.27 -28.40
C ASP A 197 -18.36 9.62 -28.68
N ARG A 198 -17.38 9.90 -27.81
CA ARG A 198 -16.04 9.33 -27.93
C ARG A 198 -16.01 7.82 -27.69
N ASN A 199 -16.76 7.31 -26.72
CA ASN A 199 -16.84 5.87 -26.46
C ASN A 199 -17.58 5.16 -27.61
N PHE A 200 -18.60 5.80 -28.21
CA PHE A 200 -19.21 5.31 -29.45
C PHE A 200 -18.21 5.23 -30.60
N ALA A 201 -17.44 6.29 -30.85
CA ALA A 201 -16.42 6.30 -31.90
C ALA A 201 -15.38 5.19 -31.70
N ILE A 202 -14.90 4.99 -30.46
CA ILE A 202 -14.00 3.90 -30.11
C ILE A 202 -14.64 2.53 -30.39
N ALA A 203 -15.89 2.33 -29.97
CA ALA A 203 -16.59 1.06 -30.13
C ALA A 203 -16.81 0.72 -31.62
N TYR A 204 -17.22 1.68 -32.45
CA TYR A 204 -17.35 1.47 -33.89
C TYR A 204 -16.00 1.16 -34.56
N TYR A 205 -14.94 1.89 -34.19
CA TYR A 205 -13.60 1.64 -34.70
C TYR A 205 -13.09 0.24 -34.31
N MET A 206 -13.32 -0.16 -33.07
CA MET A 206 -12.98 -1.51 -32.57
C MET A 206 -13.79 -2.61 -33.26
N LYS A 207 -15.07 -2.37 -33.56
CA LYS A 207 -15.91 -3.33 -34.29
C LYS A 207 -15.40 -3.57 -35.71
N GLU A 208 -15.05 -2.52 -36.43
CA GLU A 208 -14.45 -2.62 -37.77
C GLU A 208 -13.15 -3.46 -37.76
N ASN A 209 -12.34 -3.28 -36.72
CA ASN A 209 -11.07 -3.99 -36.55
C ASN A 209 -11.22 -5.38 -35.89
N ARG A 210 -12.45 -5.88 -35.70
CA ARG A 210 -12.75 -7.20 -35.11
C ARG A 210 -12.17 -7.38 -33.71
N CYS A 211 -12.17 -6.33 -32.89
CA CYS A 211 -11.69 -6.38 -31.50
C CYS A 211 -12.70 -7.00 -30.52
N PHE A 212 -13.90 -7.38 -30.99
CA PHE A 212 -14.98 -7.94 -30.17
C PHE A 212 -15.37 -9.33 -30.67
N PRO A 213 -16.00 -10.16 -29.81
CA PRO A 213 -16.66 -11.38 -30.25
C PRO A 213 -17.70 -11.11 -31.36
N GLU A 214 -17.98 -12.12 -32.17
CA GLU A 214 -18.98 -12.02 -33.24
C GLU A 214 -20.39 -11.70 -32.69
N ASN A 215 -21.20 -10.99 -33.48
CA ASN A 215 -22.60 -10.65 -33.17
C ASN A 215 -22.83 -9.72 -31.96
N ILE A 216 -21.86 -8.89 -31.58
CA ILE A 216 -22.04 -7.94 -30.49
C ILE A 216 -22.97 -6.77 -30.83
N ASN A 217 -23.89 -6.44 -29.90
CA ASN A 217 -24.65 -5.21 -29.91
C ASN A 217 -23.86 -4.09 -29.21
N LEU A 218 -23.42 -3.09 -29.98
CA LEU A 218 -22.60 -2.00 -29.45
C LEU A 218 -23.33 -1.09 -28.47
N HIS A 219 -24.64 -0.90 -28.64
CA HIS A 219 -25.43 -0.06 -27.72
C HIS A 219 -25.54 -0.74 -26.35
N GLU A 220 -25.82 -2.04 -26.32
CA GLU A 220 -25.84 -2.81 -25.06
C GLU A 220 -24.47 -2.89 -24.40
N LEU A 221 -23.39 -3.06 -25.18
CA LEU A 221 -22.03 -3.05 -24.64
C LEU A 221 -21.68 -1.71 -23.98
N LEU A 222 -22.02 -0.60 -24.65
CA LEU A 222 -21.75 0.74 -24.13
C LEU A 222 -22.58 1.04 -22.90
N ASP A 223 -23.87 0.70 -22.91
CA ASP A 223 -24.73 0.86 -21.73
C ASP A 223 -24.18 0.04 -20.56
N PHE A 224 -23.77 -1.20 -20.78
CA PHE A 224 -23.16 -2.05 -19.74
C PHE A 224 -21.87 -1.44 -19.18
N TYR A 225 -20.97 -0.97 -20.05
CA TYR A 225 -19.74 -0.28 -19.62
C TYR A 225 -20.02 0.97 -18.78
N LEU A 226 -20.95 1.81 -19.22
CA LEU A 226 -21.32 3.06 -18.54
C LEU A 226 -22.04 2.81 -17.21
N GLN A 227 -22.86 1.75 -17.14
CA GLN A 227 -23.49 1.31 -15.89
C GLN A 227 -22.44 0.95 -14.84
N ILE A 228 -21.42 0.16 -15.22
CA ILE A 228 -20.33 -0.22 -14.30
C ILE A 228 -19.55 1.01 -13.81
N CYS A 229 -19.26 1.98 -14.68
CA CYS A 229 -18.59 3.23 -14.28
C CYS A 229 -19.44 4.10 -13.34
N SER A 230 -20.76 3.93 -13.36
CA SER A 230 -21.72 4.71 -12.57
C SER A 230 -22.12 4.04 -11.25
N ILE A 231 -21.50 2.91 -10.88
CA ILE A 231 -21.61 2.32 -9.54
C ILE A 231 -21.07 3.33 -8.51
N GLU A 232 -21.78 3.49 -7.40
CA GLU A 232 -21.38 4.35 -6.29
C GLU A 232 -20.77 3.55 -5.16
N ALA A 233 -19.71 4.09 -4.58
CA ALA A 233 -19.04 3.57 -3.41
C ALA A 233 -18.49 4.74 -2.58
N ASP A 234 -18.03 4.45 -1.38
CA ASP A 234 -17.25 5.37 -0.56
C ASP A 234 -15.79 4.90 -0.46
N CYS A 235 -14.94 5.63 0.28
CA CYS A 235 -13.54 5.23 0.44
C CYS A 235 -13.45 3.89 1.18
N GLU A 236 -14.36 3.61 2.11
CA GLU A 236 -14.36 2.39 2.90
C GLU A 236 -14.55 1.14 2.06
N ALA A 237 -15.50 1.16 1.13
CA ALA A 237 -15.73 0.05 0.22
C ALA A 237 -14.55 -0.15 -0.73
N VAL A 238 -14.05 0.94 -1.32
CA VAL A 238 -12.96 0.88 -2.32
C VAL A 238 -11.64 0.43 -1.67
N SER A 239 -11.36 0.80 -0.42
CA SER A 239 -10.15 0.37 0.29
C SER A 239 -10.16 -1.15 0.54
N VAL A 240 -11.32 -1.74 0.84
CA VAL A 240 -11.49 -3.19 0.99
C VAL A 240 -11.39 -3.92 -0.36
N MET A 241 -11.92 -3.35 -1.44
CA MET A 241 -11.73 -3.89 -2.80
C MET A 241 -10.24 -3.91 -3.18
N ALA A 242 -9.52 -2.82 -2.90
CA ALA A 242 -8.08 -2.71 -3.11
C ALA A 242 -7.31 -3.73 -2.25
N ALA A 243 -7.71 -3.91 -0.99
CA ALA A 243 -7.09 -4.86 -0.08
C ALA A 243 -7.35 -6.32 -0.50
N THR A 244 -8.49 -6.60 -1.13
CA THR A 244 -8.77 -7.90 -1.76
C THR A 244 -7.78 -8.20 -2.89
N LEU A 245 -7.39 -7.21 -3.70
CA LEU A 245 -6.32 -7.36 -4.68
C LEU A 245 -4.94 -7.52 -4.01
N ALA A 246 -4.68 -6.76 -2.96
CA ALA A 246 -3.43 -6.85 -2.18
C ALA A 246 -3.22 -8.24 -1.57
N ASN A 247 -4.32 -8.90 -1.18
CA ASN A 247 -4.36 -10.21 -0.53
C ASN A 247 -4.56 -11.37 -1.53
N GLY A 248 -4.07 -11.23 -2.76
CA GLY A 248 -4.10 -12.30 -3.77
C GLY A 248 -5.50 -12.81 -4.11
N GLY A 249 -6.51 -11.92 -4.08
CA GLY A 249 -7.88 -12.23 -4.44
C GLY A 249 -8.76 -12.73 -3.30
N VAL A 250 -8.26 -12.77 -2.07
CA VAL A 250 -9.02 -13.14 -0.87
C VAL A 250 -9.47 -11.88 -0.13
N ASN A 251 -10.76 -11.74 0.10
CA ASN A 251 -11.28 -10.57 0.81
C ASN A 251 -10.83 -10.59 2.29
N PRO A 252 -10.18 -9.53 2.80
CA PRO A 252 -9.56 -9.53 4.13
C PRO A 252 -10.55 -9.56 5.29
N LEU A 253 -11.80 -9.15 5.07
CA LEU A 253 -12.83 -9.10 6.12
C LEU A 253 -13.64 -10.39 6.22
N THR A 254 -13.77 -11.12 5.11
CA THR A 254 -14.65 -12.31 5.03
C THR A 254 -13.89 -13.62 4.82
N GLY A 255 -12.62 -13.56 4.41
CA GLY A 255 -11.83 -14.75 4.05
C GLY A 255 -12.27 -15.42 2.74
N SER A 256 -13.24 -14.85 2.02
CA SER A 256 -13.75 -15.42 0.77
C SER A 256 -12.73 -15.20 -0.36
N ARG A 257 -12.40 -16.28 -1.10
CA ARG A 257 -11.64 -16.17 -2.35
C ARG A 257 -12.59 -15.73 -3.46
N LEU A 258 -12.32 -14.54 -4.02
CA LEU A 258 -13.13 -13.92 -5.06
C LEU A 258 -12.41 -13.88 -6.41
N LEU A 259 -11.07 -13.78 -6.38
CA LEU A 259 -10.23 -13.73 -7.57
C LEU A 259 -9.15 -14.82 -7.50
N ASP A 260 -8.69 -15.23 -8.68
CA ASP A 260 -7.50 -16.07 -8.78
C ASP A 260 -6.23 -15.25 -8.42
N PRO A 261 -5.25 -15.81 -7.69
CA PRO A 261 -4.02 -15.08 -7.36
C PRO A 261 -3.24 -14.58 -8.58
N ALA A 262 -3.22 -15.34 -9.68
CA ALA A 262 -2.58 -14.91 -10.91
C ALA A 262 -3.35 -13.74 -11.55
N ALA A 263 -4.68 -13.75 -11.48
CA ALA A 263 -5.50 -12.64 -11.94
C ALA A 263 -5.23 -11.36 -11.14
N SER A 264 -5.08 -11.45 -9.80
CA SER A 264 -4.66 -10.33 -8.97
C SER A 264 -3.27 -9.81 -9.36
N ARG A 265 -2.28 -10.70 -9.51
CA ARG A 265 -0.91 -10.33 -9.94
C ARG A 265 -0.91 -9.59 -11.27
N ASP A 266 -1.60 -10.12 -12.28
CA ASP A 266 -1.61 -9.55 -13.63
C ASP A 266 -2.35 -8.21 -13.64
N THR A 267 -3.42 -8.07 -12.84
CA THR A 267 -4.13 -6.80 -12.61
C THR A 267 -3.23 -5.76 -11.98
N LEU A 268 -2.52 -6.10 -10.90
CA LEU A 268 -1.59 -5.20 -10.22
C LEU A 268 -0.43 -4.77 -11.13
N SER A 269 0.06 -5.67 -11.97
CA SER A 269 1.11 -5.37 -12.95
C SER A 269 0.64 -4.32 -13.96
N VAL A 270 -0.57 -4.46 -14.51
CA VAL A 270 -1.13 -3.48 -15.43
C VAL A 270 -1.50 -2.17 -14.71
N MET A 271 -1.99 -2.21 -13.47
CA MET A 271 -2.22 -1.01 -12.65
C MET A 271 -0.94 -0.22 -12.42
N HIS A 272 0.19 -0.89 -12.19
CA HIS A 272 1.48 -0.24 -12.03
C HIS A 272 1.89 0.53 -13.29
N SER A 273 1.77 -0.07 -14.48
CA SER A 273 2.24 0.57 -15.73
C SER A 273 1.22 1.47 -16.43
N CYS A 274 -0.09 1.28 -16.19
CA CYS A 274 -1.17 1.87 -17.01
C CYS A 274 -2.29 2.54 -16.18
N GLY A 275 -2.13 2.67 -14.85
CA GLY A 275 -3.20 3.01 -13.93
C GLY A 275 -3.62 4.48 -13.83
N MET A 276 -2.69 5.40 -14.07
CA MET A 276 -2.82 6.84 -13.74
C MET A 276 -2.85 7.73 -15.00
N TYR A 277 -3.56 7.27 -16.03
CA TYR A 277 -3.64 7.93 -17.35
C TYR A 277 -2.24 8.18 -17.92
N ASP A 278 -2.00 9.36 -18.50
CA ASP A 278 -0.69 9.73 -19.07
C ASP A 278 0.38 9.91 -17.99
N TYR A 279 -0.02 10.05 -16.72
CA TYR A 279 0.89 10.12 -15.57
C TYR A 279 1.40 8.75 -15.12
N SER A 280 0.89 7.63 -15.67
CA SER A 280 1.22 6.26 -15.22
C SER A 280 2.73 5.99 -15.14
N GLY A 281 3.51 6.37 -16.17
CA GLY A 281 4.95 6.15 -16.17
C GLY A 281 5.69 6.96 -15.10
N GLN A 282 5.29 8.22 -14.88
CA GLN A 282 5.86 9.06 -13.84
C GLN A 282 5.44 8.59 -12.44
N PHE A 283 4.20 8.16 -12.27
CA PHE A 283 3.68 7.62 -11.02
C PHE A 283 4.40 6.31 -10.66
N ALA A 284 4.57 5.40 -11.63
CA ALA A 284 5.35 4.17 -11.44
C ALA A 284 6.81 4.44 -11.06
N PHE A 285 7.42 5.52 -11.56
CA PHE A 285 8.79 5.90 -11.22
C PHE A 285 8.92 6.59 -9.85
N LYS A 286 7.98 7.48 -9.52
CA LYS A 286 8.09 8.32 -8.30
C LYS A 286 7.43 7.69 -7.07
N VAL A 287 6.32 6.98 -7.27
CA VAL A 287 5.53 6.33 -6.21
C VAL A 287 5.69 4.81 -6.27
N GLY A 288 5.69 4.23 -7.46
CA GLY A 288 5.99 2.81 -7.64
C GLY A 288 4.96 1.86 -7.05
N LEU A 289 3.72 2.30 -6.85
CA LEU A 289 2.63 1.47 -6.32
C LEU A 289 1.53 1.26 -7.38
N PRO A 290 0.98 0.04 -7.53
CA PRO A 290 -0.18 -0.21 -8.38
C PRO A 290 -1.36 0.68 -8.00
N SER A 291 -1.87 1.45 -8.95
CA SER A 291 -2.97 2.39 -8.70
C SER A 291 -3.95 2.47 -9.86
N LYS A 292 -5.16 2.97 -9.62
CA LYS A 292 -6.07 3.42 -10.67
C LYS A 292 -6.81 4.67 -10.22
N SER A 293 -6.72 5.73 -11.03
CA SER A 293 -7.51 6.94 -10.82
C SER A 293 -8.86 6.89 -11.56
N GLY A 294 -9.87 7.52 -10.97
CA GLY A 294 -11.15 7.85 -11.57
C GLY A 294 -11.34 9.37 -11.67
N VAL A 295 -11.97 9.83 -12.74
CA VAL A 295 -12.26 11.26 -12.98
C VAL A 295 -13.20 11.89 -11.94
N SER A 296 -13.85 11.07 -11.10
CA SER A 296 -14.58 11.54 -9.92
C SER A 296 -13.66 12.08 -8.81
N GLY A 297 -12.35 11.86 -8.91
CA GLY A 297 -11.38 12.23 -7.87
C GLY A 297 -10.96 11.08 -6.97
N VAL A 298 -11.45 9.86 -7.23
CA VAL A 298 -11.00 8.66 -6.53
C VAL A 298 -9.65 8.16 -7.04
N ILE A 299 -8.79 7.70 -6.13
CA ILE A 299 -7.61 6.89 -6.43
C ILE A 299 -7.71 5.61 -5.61
N MET A 300 -7.75 4.47 -6.31
CA MET A 300 -7.55 3.14 -5.75
C MET A 300 -6.06 2.83 -5.76
N LEU A 301 -5.46 2.58 -4.60
CA LEU A 301 -4.03 2.31 -4.43
C LEU A 301 -3.87 0.96 -3.74
N VAL A 302 -2.90 0.15 -4.20
CA VAL A 302 -2.62 -1.16 -3.61
C VAL A 302 -1.15 -1.22 -3.20
N VAL A 303 -0.91 -1.64 -1.95
CA VAL A 303 0.40 -2.10 -1.47
C VAL A 303 0.32 -3.62 -1.35
N PRO A 304 0.87 -4.38 -2.32
CA PRO A 304 0.77 -5.84 -2.34
C PRO A 304 1.24 -6.46 -1.03
N ASP A 305 0.54 -7.51 -0.60
CA ASP A 305 0.79 -8.25 0.64
C ASP A 305 0.67 -7.43 1.94
N LEU A 306 0.16 -6.19 1.88
CA LEU A 306 0.05 -5.32 3.06
C LEU A 306 -1.33 -4.68 3.21
N MET A 307 -1.76 -3.87 2.23
CA MET A 307 -2.99 -3.09 2.35
C MET A 307 -3.52 -2.54 1.02
N GLY A 308 -4.82 -2.25 1.01
CA GLY A 308 -5.48 -1.42 0.00
C GLY A 308 -5.88 -0.07 0.58
N LEU A 309 -5.83 0.96 -0.26
CA LEU A 309 -6.22 2.31 0.09
C LEU A 309 -7.19 2.88 -0.94
N ALA A 310 -8.08 3.74 -0.46
CA ALA A 310 -8.91 4.60 -1.29
C ALA A 310 -8.73 6.05 -0.84
N LEU A 311 -8.47 6.93 -1.80
CA LEU A 311 -8.36 8.36 -1.61
C LEU A 311 -9.44 9.03 -2.45
N PHE A 312 -10.10 10.06 -1.95
CA PHE A 312 -11.12 10.80 -2.68
C PHE A 312 -10.94 12.30 -2.50
N SER A 313 -10.54 12.99 -3.58
CA SER A 313 -10.65 14.45 -3.68
C SER A 313 -11.08 14.83 -5.10
N PRO A 314 -12.22 15.56 -5.28
CA PRO A 314 -12.79 15.85 -6.58
C PRO A 314 -11.94 16.71 -7.53
N LEU A 315 -11.02 17.51 -6.99
CA LEU A 315 -10.14 18.35 -7.80
C LEU A 315 -9.08 17.49 -8.50
N ILE A 316 -9.14 17.47 -9.82
CA ILE A 316 -8.22 16.72 -10.66
C ILE A 316 -7.24 17.63 -11.40
N ASP A 317 -6.05 17.11 -11.67
CA ASP A 317 -5.02 17.74 -12.48
C ASP A 317 -5.35 17.67 -13.98
N HIS A 318 -4.48 18.24 -14.80
CA HIS A 318 -4.60 18.22 -16.27
C HIS A 318 -4.48 16.82 -16.90
N HIS A 319 -4.01 15.80 -16.15
CA HIS A 319 -3.99 14.40 -16.57
C HIS A 319 -5.27 13.65 -16.15
N GLY A 320 -6.12 14.25 -15.32
CA GLY A 320 -7.34 13.67 -14.79
C GLY A 320 -7.18 12.91 -13.48
N ASN A 321 -6.06 13.07 -12.77
CA ASN A 321 -5.79 12.44 -11.48
C ASN A 321 -6.09 13.39 -10.32
N SER A 322 -6.58 12.87 -9.20
CA SER A 322 -6.83 13.67 -7.98
C SER A 322 -5.54 14.33 -7.47
N VAL A 323 -5.56 15.66 -7.30
CA VAL A 323 -4.39 16.44 -6.90
C VAL A 323 -3.91 16.05 -5.50
N ARG A 324 -4.80 16.12 -4.50
CA ARG A 324 -4.50 15.71 -3.12
C ARG A 324 -4.14 14.24 -3.04
N GLY A 325 -4.83 13.39 -3.81
CA GLY A 325 -4.55 11.96 -3.85
C GLY A 325 -3.14 11.64 -4.34
N VAL A 326 -2.69 12.27 -5.43
CA VAL A 326 -1.32 12.08 -5.94
C VAL A 326 -0.27 12.62 -4.95
N GLN A 327 -0.51 13.78 -4.34
CA GLN A 327 0.38 14.32 -3.30
C GLN A 327 0.50 13.36 -2.12
N PHE A 328 -0.61 12.86 -1.60
CA PHE A 328 -0.62 11.90 -0.49
C PHE A 328 0.18 10.63 -0.85
N CYS A 329 0.00 10.07 -2.05
CA CYS A 329 0.77 8.92 -2.50
C CYS A 329 2.28 9.17 -2.52
N GLN A 330 2.72 10.38 -2.89
CA GLN A 330 4.14 10.74 -2.89
C GLN A 330 4.69 10.85 -1.46
N GLU A 331 3.98 11.53 -0.57
CA GLU A 331 4.39 11.66 0.84
C GLU A 331 4.41 10.31 1.55
N LEU A 332 3.45 9.43 1.23
CA LEU A 332 3.38 8.07 1.76
C LEU A 332 4.68 7.28 1.49
N VAL A 333 5.18 7.30 0.26
CA VAL A 333 6.41 6.56 -0.11
C VAL A 333 7.69 7.29 0.31
N ASN A 334 7.61 8.60 0.57
CA ASN A 334 8.71 9.35 1.18
C ASN A 334 8.86 8.97 2.66
N ARG A 335 7.74 8.68 3.34
CA ARG A 335 7.70 8.32 4.75
C ARG A 335 7.98 6.83 5.01
N PHE A 336 7.40 5.96 4.19
CA PHE A 336 7.44 4.50 4.36
C PHE A 336 8.13 3.78 3.20
N ILE A 337 8.68 2.60 3.48
CA ILE A 337 9.32 1.74 2.47
C ILE A 337 8.30 0.92 1.64
N PHE A 338 7.37 1.63 1.00
CA PHE A 338 6.31 1.01 0.20
C PHE A 338 6.56 1.01 -1.30
N HIS A 339 7.47 1.86 -1.79
CA HIS A 339 7.81 1.86 -3.22
C HIS A 339 8.25 0.45 -3.64
N HIS A 340 7.70 -0.08 -4.73
CA HIS A 340 7.86 -1.50 -5.11
C HIS A 340 9.33 -1.93 -5.28
N TYR A 341 10.20 -1.01 -5.67
CA TYR A 341 11.64 -1.23 -5.84
C TYR A 341 12.50 -0.70 -4.66
N GLU A 342 11.90 -0.40 -3.51
CA GLU A 342 12.63 0.04 -2.32
C GLU A 342 13.40 -1.14 -1.68
N SER A 343 14.57 -0.86 -1.10
CA SER A 343 15.36 -1.89 -0.41
C SER A 343 14.86 -2.11 1.02
N HIS A 344 14.58 -3.36 1.39
CA HIS A 344 14.27 -3.77 2.76
C HIS A 344 15.52 -3.98 3.64
N LEU A 345 16.72 -3.93 3.04
CA LEU A 345 17.99 -4.19 3.73
C LEU A 345 18.69 -2.91 4.17
N HIS A 346 18.62 -1.87 3.35
CA HIS A 346 19.29 -0.58 3.56
C HIS A 346 18.25 0.53 3.55
N THR A 347 17.31 0.44 4.49
CA THR A 347 16.29 1.47 4.66
C THR A 347 16.97 2.73 5.16
N GLY A 348 16.87 3.84 4.43
CA GLY A 348 17.31 5.14 4.92
C GLY A 348 16.47 5.60 6.12
N LYS A 349 16.05 6.86 6.14
CA LYS A 349 15.17 7.40 7.20
C LYS A 349 13.70 6.93 7.13
N LYS A 350 13.36 6.04 6.18
CA LYS A 350 11.99 5.59 5.94
C LYS A 350 11.57 4.51 6.94
N GLU A 351 10.31 4.50 7.32
CA GLU A 351 9.75 3.50 8.25
C GLU A 351 9.25 2.24 7.54
N ASP A 352 9.42 1.10 8.19
CA ASP A 352 8.77 -0.16 7.80
C ASP A 352 7.72 -0.57 8.84
N PRO A 353 6.42 -0.36 8.58
CA PRO A 353 5.37 -0.67 9.55
C PRO A 353 5.13 -2.18 9.72
N ARG A 354 5.77 -3.01 8.90
CA ARG A 354 5.76 -4.48 9.04
C ARG A 354 6.59 -4.97 10.23
N ARG A 355 7.47 -4.11 10.78
CA ARG A 355 8.36 -4.46 11.89
C ARG A 355 7.96 -3.69 13.15
N LEU A 356 7.92 -4.39 14.29
CA LEU A 356 7.78 -3.76 15.59
C LEU A 356 8.99 -2.86 15.86
N HIS A 357 8.76 -1.57 16.09
CA HIS A 357 9.82 -0.57 16.25
C HIS A 357 10.76 -0.89 17.42
N GLU A 358 10.20 -1.28 18.57
CA GLU A 358 10.98 -1.62 19.76
C GLU A 358 11.67 -2.98 19.65
N ALA A 359 11.01 -4.00 19.09
CA ALA A 359 11.60 -5.32 18.89
C ALA A 359 12.78 -5.25 17.91
N HIS A 360 12.63 -4.54 16.78
CA HIS A 360 13.72 -4.35 15.83
C HIS A 360 14.90 -3.60 16.45
N ARG A 361 14.64 -2.56 17.25
CA ARG A 361 15.69 -1.85 17.99
C ARG A 361 16.39 -2.80 18.96
N THR A 362 15.63 -3.60 19.71
CA THR A 362 16.17 -4.56 20.68
C THR A 362 16.96 -5.68 20.00
N ASP A 363 16.48 -6.24 18.88
CA ASP A 363 17.17 -7.28 18.12
C ASP A 363 18.46 -6.76 17.48
N THR A 364 18.42 -5.52 16.95
CA THR A 364 19.61 -4.87 16.38
C THR A 364 20.64 -4.60 17.48
N ILE A 365 20.21 -4.12 18.64
CA ILE A 365 21.07 -3.90 19.80
C ILE A 365 21.63 -5.25 20.27
N ALA A 366 20.80 -6.26 20.49
CA ALA A 366 21.25 -7.58 20.91
C ALA A 366 22.28 -8.17 19.95
N SER A 367 22.02 -8.13 18.64
CA SER A 367 22.96 -8.57 17.60
C SER A 367 24.29 -7.81 17.66
N LEU A 368 24.24 -6.48 17.85
CA LEU A 368 25.44 -5.66 18.03
C LEU A 368 26.22 -6.05 19.30
N LEU A 369 25.53 -6.28 20.42
CA LEU A 369 26.15 -6.65 21.69
C LEU A 369 26.75 -8.05 21.66
N PHE A 370 26.08 -9.03 21.05
CA PHE A 370 26.64 -10.37 20.84
C PHE A 370 27.87 -10.34 19.94
N ALA A 371 27.88 -9.51 18.89
CA ALA A 371 29.06 -9.32 18.05
C ALA A 371 30.22 -8.67 18.81
N ALA A 372 29.92 -7.74 19.72
CA ALA A 372 30.90 -7.12 20.60
C ALA A 372 31.51 -8.12 21.59
N GLU A 373 30.69 -8.95 22.23
CA GLU A 373 31.12 -10.02 23.15
C GLU A 373 32.02 -11.05 22.44
N ALA A 374 31.63 -11.48 21.24
CA ALA A 374 32.36 -12.48 20.46
C ALA A 374 33.63 -11.94 19.78
N ASN A 375 33.94 -10.65 19.92
CA ASN A 375 34.99 -9.95 19.17
C ASN A 375 34.86 -10.12 17.64
N ASP A 376 33.63 -10.22 17.13
CA ASP A 376 33.35 -10.39 15.69
C ASP A 376 33.37 -9.04 14.97
N LEU A 377 34.59 -8.57 14.65
CA LEU A 377 34.82 -7.36 13.86
C LEU A 377 34.10 -7.36 12.51
N ALA A 378 33.87 -8.52 11.88
CA ALA A 378 33.23 -8.56 10.58
C ALA A 378 31.77 -8.16 10.70
N THR A 379 31.07 -8.65 11.73
CA THR A 379 29.69 -8.25 12.03
C THR A 379 29.63 -6.80 12.51
N LEU A 380 30.52 -6.36 13.40
CA LEU A 380 30.57 -4.97 13.87
C LEU A 380 30.79 -3.98 12.71
N ARG A 381 31.71 -4.27 11.79
CA ARG A 381 31.93 -3.47 10.58
C ARG A 381 30.71 -3.42 9.68
N ARG A 382 30.04 -4.55 9.47
CA ARG A 382 28.79 -4.59 8.70
C ARG A 382 27.72 -3.72 9.34
N SER A 383 27.51 -3.84 10.65
CA SER A 383 26.54 -3.03 11.39
C SER A 383 26.84 -1.53 11.29
N TYR A 384 28.10 -1.13 11.43
CA TYR A 384 28.53 0.26 11.26
C TYR A 384 28.31 0.80 9.85
N ILE A 385 28.68 0.02 8.82
CA ILE A 385 28.45 0.38 7.41
C ILE A 385 26.95 0.51 7.11
N SER A 386 26.12 -0.32 7.73
CA SER A 386 24.65 -0.26 7.61
C SER A 386 24.02 0.89 8.41
N GLY A 387 24.80 1.72 9.11
CA GLY A 387 24.31 2.89 9.85
C GLY A 387 23.67 2.56 11.20
N VAL A 388 23.98 1.40 11.80
CA VAL A 388 23.53 1.07 13.15
C VAL A 388 24.16 2.02 14.17
N ASP A 389 23.35 2.55 15.08
CA ASP A 389 23.81 3.37 16.20
C ASP A 389 24.63 2.53 17.19
N LEU A 390 25.95 2.75 17.21
CA LEU A 390 26.88 2.06 18.09
C LEU A 390 26.80 2.52 19.56
N THR A 391 26.08 3.61 19.85
CA THR A 391 25.87 4.14 21.20
C THR A 391 24.63 3.57 21.88
N ALA A 392 23.88 2.72 21.18
CA ALA A 392 22.66 2.12 21.70
C ALA A 392 22.95 1.21 22.92
N VAL A 393 22.00 1.21 23.86
CA VAL A 393 22.11 0.52 25.16
C VAL A 393 21.09 -0.60 25.32
N ASP A 394 21.44 -1.65 26.04
CA ASP A 394 20.49 -2.69 26.46
C ASP A 394 19.61 -2.25 27.64
N TYR A 395 18.80 -3.20 28.15
CA TYR A 395 17.92 -2.99 29.29
C TYR A 395 18.67 -2.66 30.59
N ASP A 396 19.98 -2.83 30.65
CA ASP A 396 20.87 -2.53 31.77
C ASP A 396 21.65 -1.22 31.57
N GLY A 397 21.42 -0.52 30.45
CA GLY A 397 22.14 0.71 30.13
C GLY A 397 23.54 0.45 29.57
N ARG A 398 23.89 -0.79 29.23
CA ARG A 398 25.21 -1.15 28.71
C ARG A 398 25.26 -0.95 27.20
N THR A 399 26.30 -0.28 26.74
CA THR A 399 26.65 -0.15 25.32
C THR A 399 27.47 -1.34 24.83
N GLY A 400 27.68 -1.46 23.51
CA GLY A 400 28.61 -2.43 22.93
C GLY A 400 30.03 -2.32 23.50
N LEU A 401 30.44 -1.12 23.93
CA LEU A 401 31.75 -0.91 24.56
C LEU A 401 31.85 -1.54 25.95
N HIS A 402 30.78 -1.51 26.75
CA HIS A 402 30.75 -2.20 28.05
C HIS A 402 30.91 -3.71 27.86
N VAL A 403 30.14 -4.29 26.93
CA VAL A 403 30.15 -5.72 26.65
C VAL A 403 31.47 -6.19 26.05
N ALA A 404 32.07 -5.41 25.14
CA ALA A 404 33.40 -5.70 24.61
C ALA A 404 34.48 -5.63 25.70
N ALA A 405 34.37 -4.67 26.63
CA ALA A 405 35.33 -4.50 27.70
C ALA A 405 35.25 -5.60 28.76
N SER A 406 34.04 -6.04 29.13
CA SER A 406 33.81 -7.12 30.10
C SER A 406 34.18 -8.50 29.58
N SER A 407 34.17 -8.71 28.25
CA SER A 407 34.59 -9.96 27.59
C SER A 407 36.06 -10.01 27.19
N GLY A 408 36.78 -8.89 27.31
CA GLY A 408 38.18 -8.78 26.90
C GLY A 408 38.39 -8.67 25.38
N ALA A 409 37.35 -8.31 24.63
CA ALA A 409 37.37 -8.17 23.18
C ALA A 409 38.09 -6.88 22.73
N LEU A 410 39.43 -6.88 22.80
CA LEU A 410 40.25 -5.69 22.53
C LEU A 410 40.02 -5.07 21.14
N ASP A 411 39.82 -5.88 20.11
CA ASP A 411 39.64 -5.34 18.76
C ASP A 411 38.27 -4.68 18.60
N ALA A 412 37.22 -5.24 19.20
CA ALA A 412 35.91 -4.60 19.29
C ALA A 412 35.98 -3.27 20.05
N VAL A 413 36.70 -3.22 21.18
CA VAL A 413 36.93 -1.98 21.95
C VAL A 413 37.60 -0.90 21.09
N LYS A 414 38.68 -1.26 20.38
CA LYS A 414 39.35 -0.36 19.43
C LYS A 414 38.41 0.09 18.32
N PHE A 415 37.62 -0.82 17.78
CA PHE A 415 36.66 -0.51 16.73
C PHE A 415 35.62 0.53 17.20
N PHE A 416 35.02 0.35 18.37
CA PHE A 416 34.03 1.29 18.90
C PHE A 416 34.61 2.70 19.12
N ILE A 417 35.85 2.81 19.62
CA ILE A 417 36.49 4.08 19.93
C ILE A 417 37.08 4.75 18.68
N GLU A 418 37.92 4.04 17.92
CA GLU A 418 38.69 4.61 16.81
C GLU A 418 37.85 4.78 15.54
N VAL A 419 36.96 3.83 15.25
CA VAL A 419 36.13 3.84 14.03
C VAL A 419 34.72 4.33 14.33
N GLY A 420 34.13 3.84 15.42
CA GLY A 420 32.78 4.18 15.84
C GLY A 420 32.65 5.59 16.44
N GLY A 421 33.74 6.18 16.93
CA GLY A 421 33.72 7.48 17.61
C GLY A 421 32.87 7.47 18.88
N VAL A 422 32.70 6.31 19.51
CA VAL A 422 31.91 6.16 20.74
C VAL A 422 32.69 6.76 21.92
N ASP A 423 31.98 7.44 22.82
CA ASP A 423 32.53 7.94 24.08
C ASP A 423 33.25 6.79 24.82
N PRO A 424 34.52 6.97 25.25
CA PRO A 424 35.24 5.93 25.98
C PRO A 424 34.76 5.73 27.43
N ASN A 425 33.95 6.64 27.99
CA ASN A 425 33.52 6.61 29.40
C ASN A 425 31.99 6.65 29.63
N PRO A 426 31.16 5.87 28.89
CA PRO A 426 29.74 5.77 29.19
C PRO A 426 29.54 5.09 30.54
N ILE A 427 28.40 5.37 31.18
CA ILE A 427 28.05 4.84 32.49
C ILE A 427 26.78 4.00 32.34
N ASP A 428 26.81 2.76 32.82
CA ASP A 428 25.64 1.88 32.84
C ASP A 428 24.67 2.18 34.01
N ARG A 429 23.62 1.37 34.17
CA ARG A 429 22.65 1.53 35.26
C ARG A 429 23.26 1.41 36.67
N TRP A 430 24.36 0.69 36.83
CA TRP A 430 25.00 0.44 38.12
C TRP A 430 26.16 1.38 38.41
N GLY A 431 26.44 2.32 37.51
CA GLY A 431 27.56 3.25 37.67
C GLY A 431 28.89 2.68 37.18
N HIS A 432 28.88 1.56 36.46
CA HIS A 432 30.07 0.96 35.88
C HIS A 432 30.38 1.61 34.52
N THR A 433 31.67 1.83 34.31
CA THR A 433 32.25 2.25 33.04
C THR A 433 32.91 1.05 32.35
N PRO A 434 33.17 1.11 31.03
CA PRO A 434 33.90 0.04 30.34
C PRO A 434 35.26 -0.28 30.97
N LEU A 435 35.97 0.73 31.49
CA LEU A 435 37.23 0.52 32.22
C LEU A 435 37.01 -0.27 33.51
N SER A 436 35.96 0.09 34.28
CA SER A 436 35.64 -0.62 35.53
C SER A 436 35.23 -2.08 35.28
N GLU A 437 34.54 -2.35 34.18
CA GLU A 437 34.16 -3.69 33.74
C GLU A 437 35.41 -4.51 33.35
N ALA A 438 36.31 -3.95 32.55
CA ALA A 438 37.55 -4.61 32.17
C ALA A 438 38.46 -4.91 33.38
N LEU A 439 38.48 -4.03 34.40
CA LEU A 439 39.17 -4.26 35.66
C LEU A 439 38.50 -5.37 36.48
N HIS A 440 37.16 -5.37 36.56
CA HIS A 440 36.39 -6.35 37.32
C HIS A 440 36.60 -7.78 36.78
N PHE A 441 36.57 -7.95 35.46
CA PHE A 441 36.76 -9.24 34.79
C PHE A 441 38.22 -9.58 34.47
N ASN A 442 39.17 -8.73 34.89
CA ASN A 442 40.62 -8.94 34.79
C ASN A 442 41.15 -9.08 33.34
N HIS A 443 40.87 -8.07 32.51
CA HIS A 443 41.32 -7.97 31.11
C HIS A 443 42.41 -6.89 30.92
N PRO A 444 43.68 -7.16 31.26
CA PRO A 444 44.73 -6.14 31.33
C PRO A 444 45.01 -5.43 30.01
N ALA A 445 44.91 -6.13 28.87
CA ALA A 445 45.13 -5.55 27.55
C ALA A 445 44.06 -4.50 27.17
N VAL A 446 42.82 -4.69 27.64
CA VAL A 446 41.73 -3.73 27.46
C VAL A 446 41.89 -2.55 28.42
N VAL A 447 42.26 -2.82 29.68
CA VAL A 447 42.53 -1.80 30.70
C VAL A 447 43.62 -0.83 30.24
N GLU A 448 44.77 -1.36 29.80
CA GLU A 448 45.90 -0.54 29.33
C GLU A 448 45.48 0.37 28.15
N TYR A 449 44.69 -0.18 27.22
CA TYR A 449 44.19 0.58 26.08
C TYR A 449 43.21 1.67 26.51
N LEU A 450 42.20 1.36 27.32
CA LEU A 450 41.19 2.32 27.79
C LEU A 450 41.81 3.43 28.65
N GLU A 451 42.74 3.11 29.56
CA GLU A 451 43.49 4.13 30.33
C GLU A 451 44.34 5.04 29.44
N GLY A 452 44.87 4.50 28.33
CA GLY A 452 45.58 5.28 27.31
C GLY A 452 44.65 6.26 26.60
N VAL A 453 43.48 5.78 26.14
CA VAL A 453 42.47 6.59 25.46
C VAL A 453 41.91 7.67 26.37
N LEU A 454 41.53 7.34 27.61
CA LEU A 454 40.95 8.29 28.56
C LEU A 454 41.91 9.44 28.90
N ARG A 455 43.20 9.15 29.10
CA ARG A 455 44.23 10.19 29.31
C ARG A 455 44.35 11.15 28.12
N GLN A 456 44.19 10.65 26.90
CA GLN A 456 44.20 11.48 25.70
C GLN A 456 42.91 12.30 25.56
N PHE A 457 41.77 11.70 25.91
CA PHE A 457 40.47 12.35 25.89
C PHE A 457 40.39 13.52 26.89
N GLU A 458 40.88 13.32 28.12
CA GLU A 458 40.98 14.36 29.16
C GLU A 458 41.97 15.48 28.80
N ALA A 459 43.00 15.20 27.99
CA ALA A 459 43.95 16.20 27.51
C ALA A 459 43.43 16.99 26.29
N SER A 460 42.36 16.52 25.65
CA SER A 460 41.77 17.10 24.43
C SER A 460 40.44 17.83 24.67
N SER A 461 39.90 17.72 25.89
CA SER A 461 38.67 18.37 26.39
C SER A 461 39.03 19.62 27.19
#